data_AF-A0A562V4U8-F1
#
_entry.id   AF-A0A562V4U8-F1
#
_cell.length_a   1.000
_cell.length_b   1.000
_cell.length_c   1.000
_cell.angle_alpha   90.00
_cell.angle_beta   90.00
_cell.angle_gamma   90.00
#
_symmetry.space_group_name_H-M   'P 1'
#
loop_
_entity.id
_entity.type
_entity.pdbx_description
1 polymer ?
#
loop_
_entity_poly.entity_id
_entity_poly.type
_entity_poly.pdbx_seq_one_letter_code
_entity_poly.pdbx_strand_id
1 'polypeptide(L)'
;MTGRPPAMLSRSATAHAPDGPLVRPRTLTCVKGSKNTSRAALGPVATILLSTVAVVWLGLQLLAMRTLLAGAVAADPGQVANLVISLSGLVVGTVYAGGVAGVSLANLADRTGGFLSRPPRIVPAAAGGLGVGVVMATASYLTFAESPDLATLVAATVGVAGLLGGCVGAIRSVPVVTAGLSGTAVLLAVFVLRAYFMDELLSQLGRDVGTYRMVVIVGGLVAGLCVGVTAFLYLRRHTRRVGLYGFILAGATPGALWLLGELVTQIAASWLTLPGEDGTVNLDNLSLALSAASQFNGGLTTLFAGATTAVLAFGILLPKRPSGPATGRGGRPGGAGKRGGPPAQSTGGKGAKAKARR
;
A
#
# COMPACT_ATOMS: atom_id res chain seq x y z
N MET A 1 42.23 33.94 -0.04
CA MET A 1 42.97 32.76 -0.52
C MET A 1 42.35 32.30 -1.82
N THR A 2 43.04 32.62 -2.91
CA THR A 2 42.63 32.49 -4.31
C THR A 2 43.19 31.19 -4.88
N GLY A 3 42.32 30.24 -5.24
CA GLY A 3 42.70 28.93 -5.79
C GLY A 3 42.20 28.75 -7.22
N ARG A 4 43.15 28.74 -8.16
CA ARG A 4 42.99 28.53 -9.62
C ARG A 4 42.32 27.18 -9.99
N PRO A 5 41.65 27.10 -11.16
CA PRO A 5 41.15 25.86 -11.75
C PRO A 5 42.20 25.14 -12.64
N PRO A 6 42.20 23.80 -12.67
CA PRO A 6 42.72 23.01 -13.78
C PRO A 6 41.64 22.04 -14.32
N ALA A 7 41.60 21.55 -15.55
CA ALA A 7 42.35 21.77 -16.78
C ALA A 7 41.48 21.11 -17.86
N MET A 8 41.32 21.77 -19.01
CA MET A 8 40.79 21.17 -20.22
C MET A 8 41.68 20.00 -20.65
N LEU A 9 41.15 18.78 -20.69
CA LEU A 9 41.75 17.66 -21.42
C LEU A 9 41.02 17.48 -22.75
N SER A 10 41.63 18.10 -23.76
CA SER A 10 41.50 17.72 -25.16
C SER A 10 42.05 16.30 -25.35
N ARG A 11 41.21 15.38 -25.85
CA ARG A 11 41.69 14.13 -26.44
C ARG A 11 41.02 13.94 -27.80
N SER A 12 41.75 14.39 -28.82
CA SER A 12 41.68 13.81 -30.15
C SER A 12 42.42 12.46 -30.14
N ALA A 13 41.77 11.42 -30.64
CA ALA A 13 42.44 10.22 -31.15
C ALA A 13 41.47 9.51 -32.09
N THR A 14 41.60 9.84 -33.36
CA THR A 14 41.03 9.17 -34.52
C THR A 14 41.52 7.72 -34.57
N ALA A 15 40.65 6.78 -34.21
CA ALA A 15 40.84 5.36 -34.52
C ALA A 15 40.02 5.01 -35.77
N HIS A 16 40.73 4.79 -36.86
CA HIS A 16 40.18 4.34 -38.14
C HIS A 16 39.74 2.86 -37.96
N ALA A 17 38.44 2.64 -37.79
CA ALA A 17 37.87 1.30 -37.73
C ALA A 17 37.66 0.76 -39.17
N PRO A 18 38.00 -0.51 -39.44
CA PRO A 18 37.85 -1.13 -40.75
C PRO A 18 36.39 -1.28 -41.15
N ASP A 19 36.14 -1.12 -42.45
CA ASP A 19 34.84 -1.16 -43.13
C ASP A 19 34.11 -2.49 -42.90
N GLY A 20 33.41 -2.59 -41.77
CA GLY A 20 32.35 -3.57 -41.55
C GLY A 20 31.12 -3.20 -42.39
N PRO A 21 30.35 -4.19 -42.88
CA PRO A 21 29.16 -3.94 -43.68
C PRO A 21 28.23 -2.98 -42.92
N LEU A 22 27.99 -1.81 -43.52
CA LEU A 22 27.13 -0.73 -43.04
C LEU A 22 25.79 -1.30 -42.53
N VAL A 23 25.74 -1.60 -41.23
CA VAL A 23 24.50 -1.84 -40.51
C VAL A 23 23.80 -0.50 -40.51
N ARG A 24 22.93 -0.28 -41.51
CA ARG A 24 22.08 0.89 -41.58
C ARG A 24 21.42 1.03 -40.21
N PRO A 25 21.68 2.11 -39.45
CA PRO A 25 21.00 2.32 -38.20
C PRO A 25 19.52 2.31 -38.55
N ARG A 26 18.81 1.28 -38.09
CA ARG A 26 17.36 1.24 -38.17
C ARG A 26 16.93 2.55 -37.56
N THR A 27 16.42 3.45 -38.40
CA THR A 27 15.79 4.68 -37.98
C THR A 27 14.75 4.23 -36.97
N LEU A 28 15.09 4.40 -35.69
CA LEU A 28 14.17 4.26 -34.58
C LEU A 28 13.19 5.39 -34.82
N THR A 29 12.21 5.11 -35.67
CA THR A 29 11.01 5.92 -35.80
C THR A 29 10.54 6.05 -34.37
N CYS A 30 10.64 7.28 -33.86
CA CYS A 30 10.13 7.65 -32.57
C CYS A 30 8.65 7.31 -32.65
N VAL A 31 8.30 6.09 -32.23
CA VAL A 31 6.93 5.64 -32.12
C VAL A 31 6.36 6.64 -31.14
N LYS A 32 5.61 7.60 -31.68
CA LYS A 32 4.94 8.66 -30.96
C LYS A 32 4.05 7.94 -29.98
N GLY A 33 4.59 7.68 -28.78
CA GLY A 33 4.00 6.81 -27.80
C GLY A 33 2.65 7.41 -27.49
N SER A 34 1.61 6.75 -28.00
CA SER A 34 0.23 7.16 -27.79
C SER A 34 0.06 7.34 -26.29
N LYS A 35 0.00 8.61 -25.84
CA LYS A 35 -0.16 9.01 -24.45
C LYS A 35 -1.57 8.68 -23.92
N ASN A 36 -2.31 7.81 -24.61
CA ASN A 36 -3.50 7.14 -24.10
C ASN A 36 -3.12 5.94 -23.22
N THR A 37 -2.14 6.12 -22.32
CA THR A 37 -2.21 5.40 -21.06
C THR A 37 -3.35 6.02 -20.29
N SER A 38 -4.57 5.54 -20.59
CA SER A 38 -5.74 5.72 -19.73
C SER A 38 -5.30 5.38 -18.32
N ARG A 39 -4.98 6.40 -17.52
CA ARG A 39 -4.66 6.24 -16.11
C ARG A 39 -5.89 5.57 -15.54
N ALA A 40 -5.75 4.33 -15.08
CA ALA A 40 -6.81 3.61 -14.40
C ALA A 40 -7.11 4.38 -13.12
N ALA A 41 -7.98 5.39 -13.23
CA ALA A 41 -8.42 6.16 -12.11
C ALA A 41 -9.21 5.24 -11.20
N LEU A 42 -9.16 5.51 -9.89
CA LEU A 42 -9.95 4.72 -8.96
C LEU A 42 -11.42 4.78 -9.37
N GLY A 43 -12.04 3.61 -9.48
CA GLY A 43 -13.48 3.53 -9.71
C GLY A 43 -14.19 4.24 -8.55
N PRO A 44 -15.19 5.10 -8.81
CA PRO A 44 -15.86 5.86 -7.75
C PRO A 44 -16.44 4.94 -6.66
N VAL A 45 -16.90 3.74 -7.06
CA VAL A 45 -17.42 2.72 -6.15
C VAL A 45 -16.36 2.25 -5.14
N ALA A 46 -15.12 2.01 -5.57
CA ALA A 46 -14.06 1.58 -4.67
C ALA A 46 -13.71 2.69 -3.67
N THR A 47 -13.66 3.95 -4.12
CA THR A 47 -13.44 5.10 -3.22
C THR A 47 -14.53 5.18 -2.17
N ILE A 48 -15.80 5.10 -2.56
CA ILE A 48 -16.94 5.19 -1.65
C ILE A 48 -16.86 4.05 -0.63
N LEU A 49 -16.65 2.81 -1.07
CA LEU A 49 -16.60 1.66 -0.18
C LEU A 49 -15.44 1.76 0.84
N LEU A 50 -14.24 2.14 0.40
CA LEU A 50 -13.09 2.31 1.29
C LEU A 50 -13.33 3.44 2.31
N SER A 51 -13.92 4.55 1.87
CA SER A 51 -14.28 5.67 2.74
C SER A 51 -15.36 5.28 3.75
N THR A 52 -16.38 4.53 3.33
CA THR A 52 -17.42 4.02 4.25
C THR A 52 -16.81 3.11 5.30
N VAL A 53 -15.93 2.18 4.92
CA VAL A 53 -15.22 1.32 5.88
C VAL A 53 -14.39 2.15 6.85
N ALA A 54 -13.69 3.18 6.36
CA ALA A 54 -12.90 4.07 7.22
C ALA A 54 -13.77 4.82 8.25
N VAL A 55 -14.88 5.42 7.81
CA VAL A 55 -15.80 6.16 8.69
C VAL A 55 -16.44 5.24 9.73
N VAL A 56 -16.92 4.06 9.30
CA VAL A 56 -17.53 3.07 10.21
C VAL A 56 -16.50 2.60 11.24
N TRP A 57 -15.29 2.25 10.81
CA TRP A 57 -14.23 1.81 11.72
C TRP A 57 -13.86 2.88 12.75
N LEU A 58 -13.63 4.12 12.31
CA LEU A 58 -13.27 5.22 13.20
C LEU A 58 -14.41 5.56 14.17
N GLY A 59 -15.65 5.54 13.70
CA GLY A 59 -16.83 5.74 14.56
C GLY A 59 -16.94 4.66 15.64
N LEU A 60 -16.73 3.39 15.28
CA LEU A 60 -16.72 2.28 16.24
C LEU A 60 -15.58 2.41 17.26
N GLN A 61 -14.38 2.81 16.84
CA GLN A 61 -13.24 3.00 17.76
C GLN A 61 -13.45 4.16 18.72
N LEU A 62 -14.00 5.29 18.26
CA LEU A 62 -14.34 6.42 19.15
C LEU A 62 -15.45 6.03 20.14
N LEU A 63 -16.45 5.27 19.69
CA LEU A 63 -17.50 4.75 20.56
C LEU A 63 -16.92 3.82 21.63
N ALA A 64 -16.07 2.87 21.22
CA ALA A 64 -15.40 1.94 22.12
C ALA A 64 -14.54 2.68 23.16
N MET A 65 -13.76 3.68 22.73
CA MET A 65 -12.98 4.53 23.63
C MET A 65 -13.84 5.27 24.63
N ARG A 66 -14.96 5.84 24.19
CA ARG A 66 -15.89 6.54 25.08
C ARG A 66 -16.48 5.60 26.13
N THR A 67 -16.83 4.36 25.75
CA THR A 67 -17.35 3.36 26.70
C THR A 67 -16.28 2.89 27.69
N LEU A 68 -15.03 2.75 27.25
CA LEU A 68 -13.91 2.39 28.12
C LEU A 68 -13.59 3.52 29.10
N LEU A 69 -13.61 4.78 28.65
CA LEU A 69 -13.35 5.93 29.50
C LEU A 69 -14.42 6.09 30.59
N ALA A 70 -15.70 5.93 30.23
CA ALA A 70 -16.79 5.96 31.20
C ALA A 70 -16.67 4.86 32.27
N GLY A 71 -16.10 3.71 31.91
CA GLY A 71 -15.77 2.65 32.88
C GLY A 71 -14.51 2.95 33.71
N ALA A 72 -13.52 3.62 33.12
CA ALA A 72 -12.20 3.85 33.72
C ALA A 72 -12.24 4.89 34.83
N VAL A 73 -13.00 5.96 34.63
CA VAL A 73 -13.24 7.00 35.64
C VAL A 73 -13.90 6.41 36.90
N ALA A 74 -14.57 5.26 36.79
CA ALA A 74 -15.35 4.70 37.87
C ALA A 74 -14.59 3.75 38.82
N ALA A 75 -13.41 3.18 38.51
CA ALA A 75 -12.86 2.15 39.42
C ALA A 75 -11.37 1.74 39.43
N ASP A 76 -10.55 1.74 38.37
CA ASP A 76 -9.27 0.98 38.47
C ASP A 76 -8.10 1.37 37.52
N PRO A 77 -6.83 1.35 37.99
CA PRO A 77 -5.62 1.53 37.17
C PRO A 77 -5.50 0.53 36.00
N GLY A 78 -6.05 -0.68 36.14
CA GLY A 78 -6.04 -1.71 35.09
C GLY A 78 -6.79 -1.29 33.81
N GLN A 79 -7.71 -0.33 33.92
CA GLN A 79 -8.45 0.17 32.76
C GLN A 79 -7.61 1.09 31.86
N VAL A 80 -6.57 1.72 32.41
CA VAL A 80 -5.61 2.54 31.64
C VAL A 80 -4.81 1.66 30.66
N ALA A 81 -4.41 0.45 31.07
CA ALA A 81 -3.74 -0.49 30.18
C ALA A 81 -4.63 -0.92 29.01
N ASN A 82 -5.93 -1.17 29.25
CA ASN A 82 -6.90 -1.46 28.21
C ASN A 82 -7.10 -0.28 27.24
N LEU A 83 -7.05 0.95 27.75
CA LEU A 83 -7.10 2.16 26.93
C LEU A 83 -5.92 2.23 25.96
N VAL A 84 -4.69 1.98 26.45
CA VAL A 84 -3.48 1.97 25.62
C VAL A 84 -3.53 0.88 24.56
N ILE A 85 -3.98 -0.33 24.91
CA ILE A 85 -4.14 -1.43 23.94
C ILE A 85 -5.17 -1.07 22.86
N SER A 86 -6.27 -0.41 23.26
CA SER A 86 -7.31 0.01 22.33
C SER A 86 -6.85 1.15 21.42
N LEU A 87 -5.85 1.94 21.84
CA LEU A 87 -5.29 3.05 21.07
C LEU A 87 -4.70 2.57 19.75
N SER A 88 -4.09 1.37 19.73
CA SER A 88 -3.53 0.79 18.50
C SER A 88 -4.60 0.62 17.41
N GLY A 89 -5.82 0.18 17.77
CA GLY A 89 -6.94 0.04 16.84
C GLY A 89 -7.40 1.38 16.24
N LEU A 90 -7.41 2.43 17.07
CA LEU A 90 -7.69 3.80 16.64
C LEU A 90 -6.60 4.32 15.70
N VAL A 91 -5.33 4.20 16.09
CA VAL A 91 -4.18 4.66 15.31
C VAL A 91 -4.13 3.95 13.96
N VAL A 92 -4.20 2.62 13.89
CA VAL A 92 -4.23 1.86 12.64
C VAL A 92 -5.41 2.29 11.75
N GLY A 93 -6.59 2.50 12.35
CA GLY A 93 -7.77 3.03 11.65
C GLY A 93 -7.54 4.41 11.04
N THR A 94 -6.86 5.30 11.77
CA THR A 94 -6.57 6.67 11.33
C THR A 94 -5.52 6.71 10.21
N VAL A 95 -4.49 5.85 10.28
CA VAL A 95 -3.54 5.65 9.17
C VAL A 95 -4.28 5.16 7.92
N TYR A 96 -5.16 4.16 8.06
CA TYR A 96 -5.95 3.64 6.94
C TYR A 96 -6.84 4.72 6.32
N ALA A 97 -7.62 5.43 7.15
CA ALA A 97 -8.50 6.51 6.70
C ALA A 97 -7.73 7.66 6.04
N GLY A 98 -6.57 8.03 6.60
CA GLY A 98 -5.66 9.02 6.01
C GLY A 98 -5.14 8.57 4.64
N GLY A 99 -4.82 7.28 4.47
CA GLY A 99 -4.44 6.71 3.18
C GLY A 99 -5.55 6.75 2.14
N VAL A 100 -6.78 6.42 2.54
CA VAL A 100 -7.96 6.51 1.66
C VAL A 100 -8.22 7.97 1.24
N ALA A 101 -8.20 8.90 2.20
CA ALA A 101 -8.39 10.33 1.93
C ALA A 101 -7.27 10.90 1.04
N GLY A 102 -6.01 10.54 1.32
CA GLY A 102 -4.85 10.98 0.56
C GLY A 102 -4.89 10.49 -0.90
N VAL A 103 -5.23 9.22 -1.15
CA VAL A 103 -5.42 8.71 -2.51
C VAL A 103 -6.59 9.42 -3.21
N SER A 104 -7.69 9.65 -2.50
CA SER A 104 -8.88 10.30 -3.04
C SER A 104 -8.59 11.74 -3.47
N LEU A 105 -7.92 12.51 -2.60
CA LEU A 105 -7.58 13.90 -2.85
C LEU A 105 -6.50 14.04 -3.93
N ALA A 106 -5.49 13.16 -3.95
CA ALA A 106 -4.50 13.10 -5.03
C ALA A 106 -5.15 12.81 -6.39
N ASN A 107 -6.11 11.89 -6.45
CA ASN A 107 -6.83 11.58 -7.69
C ASN A 107 -7.73 12.73 -8.14
N LEU A 108 -8.34 13.46 -7.20
CA LEU A 108 -9.16 14.64 -7.49
C LEU A 108 -8.30 15.79 -8.03
N ALA A 109 -7.12 16.02 -7.45
CA ALA A 109 -6.14 17.01 -7.90
C ALA A 109 -5.65 16.69 -9.33
N ASP A 110 -5.37 15.42 -9.63
CA ASP A 110 -4.98 14.98 -10.97
C ASP A 110 -6.10 15.17 -12.02
N ARG A 111 -7.38 15.04 -11.62
CA ARG A 111 -8.53 15.18 -12.53
C ARG A 111 -8.92 16.63 -12.82
N THR A 112 -8.79 17.51 -11.82
CA THR A 112 -9.26 18.89 -11.93
C THR A 112 -8.35 19.77 -12.79
N GLY A 113 -7.10 19.38 -13.05
CA GLY A 113 -6.19 20.06 -13.98
C GLY A 113 -5.89 21.53 -13.66
N GLY A 114 -6.26 21.99 -12.46
CA GLY A 114 -6.18 23.38 -12.02
C GLY A 114 -4.92 23.68 -11.21
N PHE A 115 -4.98 24.70 -10.34
CA PHE A 115 -3.89 25.05 -9.43
C PHE A 115 -3.40 23.84 -8.59
N LEU A 116 -4.33 22.94 -8.25
CA LEU A 116 -4.08 21.70 -7.51
C LEU A 116 -3.25 20.65 -8.27
N SER A 117 -3.12 20.72 -9.60
CA SER A 117 -2.28 19.79 -10.38
C SER A 117 -0.84 20.26 -10.56
N ARG A 118 -0.51 21.48 -10.12
CA ARG A 118 0.86 22.01 -10.11
C ARG A 118 1.77 21.40 -9.04
N PRO A 119 1.33 21.20 -7.77
CA PRO A 119 2.20 20.63 -6.76
C PRO A 119 2.49 19.14 -7.02
N PRO A 120 3.61 18.62 -6.50
CA PRO A 120 3.88 17.18 -6.54
C PRO A 120 2.77 16.44 -5.80
N ARG A 121 2.38 15.25 -6.31
CA ARG A 121 1.28 14.42 -5.79
C ARG A 121 1.31 14.16 -4.27
N ILE A 122 2.49 14.25 -3.65
CA ILE A 122 2.64 14.14 -2.20
C ILE A 122 1.88 15.22 -1.43
N VAL A 123 1.72 16.43 -1.98
CA VAL A 123 1.03 17.55 -1.32
C VAL A 123 -0.47 17.28 -1.16
N PRO A 124 -1.25 17.00 -2.23
CA PRO A 124 -2.67 16.68 -2.06
C PRO A 124 -2.87 15.36 -1.30
N ALA A 125 -1.94 14.40 -1.40
CA ALA A 125 -2.04 13.16 -0.62
C ALA A 125 -1.86 13.41 0.88
N ALA A 126 -0.82 14.15 1.27
CA ALA A 126 -0.56 14.53 2.65
C ALA A 126 -1.67 15.43 3.20
N ALA A 127 -2.19 16.37 2.41
CA ALA A 127 -3.31 17.23 2.83
C ALA A 127 -4.58 16.42 3.13
N GLY A 128 -4.87 15.37 2.35
CA GLY A 128 -6.01 14.49 2.60
C GLY A 128 -5.84 13.71 3.91
N GLY A 129 -4.65 13.16 4.16
CA GLY A 129 -4.34 12.49 5.41
C GLY A 129 -4.34 13.43 6.62
N LEU A 130 -3.79 14.64 6.47
CA LEU A 130 -3.81 15.68 7.49
C LEU A 130 -5.24 16.09 7.85
N GLY A 131 -6.13 16.22 6.86
CA GLY A 131 -7.54 16.51 7.11
C GLY A 131 -8.21 15.46 8.00
N VAL A 132 -7.96 14.17 7.73
CA VAL A 132 -8.43 13.07 8.59
C VAL A 132 -7.78 13.14 9.98
N GLY A 133 -6.47 13.39 10.03
CA GLY A 133 -5.71 13.54 11.26
C GLY A 133 -6.26 14.65 12.16
N VAL A 134 -6.57 15.83 11.60
CA VAL A 134 -7.16 16.96 12.34
C VAL A 134 -8.54 16.59 12.88
N VAL A 135 -9.43 16.03 12.05
CA VAL A 135 -10.77 15.61 12.48
C VAL A 135 -10.69 14.62 13.63
N MET A 136 -9.81 13.62 13.51
CA MET A 136 -9.66 12.59 14.53
C MET A 136 -8.91 13.06 15.77
N ALA A 137 -7.96 13.98 15.63
CA ALA A 137 -7.30 14.65 16.75
C ALA A 137 -8.30 15.47 17.56
N THR A 138 -9.15 16.26 16.90
CA THR A 138 -10.22 17.03 17.55
C THR A 138 -11.23 16.11 18.22
N ALA A 139 -11.70 15.06 17.54
CA ALA A 139 -12.64 14.10 18.12
C ALA A 139 -12.06 13.40 19.36
N SER A 140 -10.79 12.99 19.30
CA SER A 140 -10.11 12.35 20.43
C SER A 140 -9.91 13.34 21.58
N TYR A 141 -9.47 14.57 21.29
CA TYR A 141 -9.30 15.62 22.30
C TYR A 141 -10.59 15.90 23.07
N LEU A 142 -11.72 16.03 22.34
CA LEU A 142 -13.03 16.23 22.95
C LEU A 142 -13.51 15.01 23.76
N THR A 143 -13.07 13.80 23.40
CA THR A 143 -13.42 12.58 24.13
C THR A 143 -12.68 12.50 25.47
N PHE A 144 -11.45 13.02 25.55
CA PHE A 144 -10.61 12.99 26.75
C PHE A 144 -10.53 14.36 27.46
N ALA A 145 -11.54 15.22 27.31
CA ALA A 145 -11.50 16.60 27.83
C ALA A 145 -11.26 16.69 29.36
N GLU A 146 -11.54 15.64 30.11
CA GLU A 146 -11.29 15.53 31.56
C GLU A 146 -9.80 15.41 31.91
N SER A 147 -8.95 15.00 30.97
CA SER A 147 -7.50 14.79 31.17
C SER A 147 -6.71 15.44 30.04
N PRO A 148 -6.38 16.75 30.14
CA PRO A 148 -5.82 17.52 29.03
C PRO A 148 -4.48 16.97 28.52
N ASP A 149 -3.63 16.43 29.40
CA ASP A 149 -2.32 15.88 29.01
C ASP A 149 -2.49 14.60 28.17
N LEU A 150 -3.36 13.70 28.60
CA LEU A 150 -3.68 12.49 27.82
C LEU A 150 -4.40 12.84 26.52
N ALA A 151 -5.33 13.80 26.56
CA ALA A 151 -6.07 14.26 25.39
C ALA A 151 -5.15 14.83 24.31
N THR A 152 -4.20 15.69 24.69
CA THR A 152 -3.24 16.28 23.75
C THR A 152 -2.32 15.23 23.14
N LEU A 153 -1.83 14.29 23.95
CA LEU A 153 -0.96 13.21 23.47
C LEU A 153 -1.68 12.27 22.51
N VAL A 154 -2.89 11.83 22.84
CA VAL A 154 -3.71 10.98 21.96
C VAL A 154 -4.05 11.73 20.66
N ALA A 155 -4.46 13.01 20.78
CA ALA A 155 -4.78 13.84 19.63
C ALA A 155 -3.57 14.03 18.70
N ALA A 156 -2.38 14.31 19.24
CA ALA A 156 -1.15 14.44 18.48
C ALA A 156 -0.78 13.13 17.78
N THR A 157 -0.86 12.00 18.50
CA THR A 157 -0.56 10.66 17.98
C THR A 157 -1.45 10.32 16.79
N VAL A 158 -2.75 10.51 16.92
CA VAL A 158 -3.74 10.26 15.88
C VAL A 158 -3.61 11.24 14.71
N GLY A 159 -3.26 12.51 14.99
CA GLY A 159 -2.96 13.50 13.96
C GLY A 159 -1.77 13.11 13.08
N VAL A 160 -0.67 12.69 13.71
CA VAL A 160 0.53 12.19 13.02
C VAL A 160 0.22 10.92 12.22
N ALA A 161 -0.55 10.00 12.80
CA ALA A 161 -0.97 8.78 12.14
C ALA A 161 -1.79 9.04 10.86
N GLY A 162 -2.74 9.99 10.90
CA GLY A 162 -3.50 10.42 9.72
C GLY A 162 -2.61 10.99 8.62
N LEU A 163 -1.62 11.82 8.98
CA LEU A 163 -0.64 12.37 8.04
C LEU A 163 0.21 11.26 7.39
N LEU A 164 0.74 10.34 8.19
CA LEU A 164 1.54 9.20 7.72
C LEU A 164 0.72 8.31 6.76
N GLY A 165 -0.55 8.08 7.09
CA GLY A 165 -1.52 7.44 6.20
C GLY A 165 -1.63 8.16 4.86
N GLY A 166 -1.82 9.48 4.88
CA GLY A 166 -1.89 10.32 3.67
C GLY A 166 -0.65 10.21 2.78
N CYS A 167 0.54 10.12 3.38
CA CYS A 167 1.80 9.93 2.66
C CYS A 167 1.83 8.61 1.86
N VAL A 168 1.15 7.55 2.30
CA VAL A 168 1.01 6.31 1.52
C VAL A 168 0.24 6.55 0.21
N GLY A 169 -0.68 7.51 0.21
CA GLY A 169 -1.40 7.94 -1.00
C GLY A 169 -0.54 8.65 -2.05
N ALA A 170 0.68 9.08 -1.68
CA ALA A 170 1.63 9.71 -2.59
C ALA A 170 2.29 8.72 -3.55
N ILE A 171 2.24 7.42 -3.25
CA ILE A 171 2.83 6.37 -4.09
C ILE A 171 2.22 6.42 -5.50
N ARG A 172 3.08 6.54 -6.51
CA ARG A 172 2.69 6.85 -7.89
C ARG A 172 1.74 5.81 -8.50
N SER A 173 1.83 4.55 -8.11
CA SER A 173 0.99 3.45 -8.61
C SER A 173 -0.36 3.36 -7.92
N VAL A 174 -1.34 4.16 -8.36
CA VAL A 174 -2.73 4.17 -7.82
C VAL A 174 -3.35 2.76 -7.71
N PRO A 175 -3.22 1.86 -8.71
CA PRO A 175 -3.81 0.51 -8.61
C PRO A 175 -3.19 -0.34 -7.50
N VAL A 176 -1.89 -0.18 -7.23
CA VAL A 176 -1.17 -0.94 -6.19
C VAL A 176 -1.58 -0.45 -4.81
N VAL A 177 -1.62 0.87 -4.61
CA VAL A 177 -2.01 1.45 -3.31
C VAL A 177 -3.44 1.06 -2.97
N THR A 178 -4.33 1.09 -3.96
CA THR A 178 -5.76 0.82 -3.73
C THR A 178 -6.06 -0.67 -3.56
N ALA A 179 -5.31 -1.53 -4.24
CA ALA A 179 -5.27 -2.95 -3.91
C ALA A 179 -4.83 -3.15 -2.45
N GLY A 180 -3.77 -2.46 -2.03
CA GLY A 180 -3.31 -2.46 -0.63
C GLY A 180 -4.39 -2.01 0.34
N LEU A 181 -4.99 -0.84 0.14
CA LEU A 181 -6.07 -0.31 0.98
C LEU A 181 -7.30 -1.23 1.02
N SER A 182 -7.69 -1.85 -0.09
CA SER A 182 -8.77 -2.85 -0.09
C SER A 182 -8.41 -4.11 0.70
N GLY A 183 -7.15 -4.54 0.66
CA GLY A 183 -6.63 -5.55 1.57
C GLY A 183 -6.72 -5.09 3.03
N THR A 184 -6.38 -3.84 3.34
CA THR A 184 -6.50 -3.29 4.70
C THR A 184 -7.94 -3.29 5.19
N ALA A 185 -8.92 -2.97 4.33
CA ALA A 185 -10.34 -3.09 4.69
C ALA A 185 -10.71 -4.52 5.10
N VAL A 186 -10.18 -5.53 4.42
CA VAL A 186 -10.37 -6.95 4.80
C VAL A 186 -9.64 -7.25 6.12
N LEU A 187 -8.44 -6.73 6.34
CA LEU A 187 -7.72 -6.88 7.61
C LEU A 187 -8.53 -6.31 8.78
N LEU A 188 -9.12 -5.12 8.62
CA LEU A 188 -9.99 -4.52 9.64
C LEU A 188 -11.22 -5.39 9.90
N ALA A 189 -11.84 -5.95 8.86
CA ALA A 189 -12.96 -6.88 9.03
C ALA A 189 -12.53 -8.14 9.81
N VAL A 190 -11.33 -8.67 9.55
CA VAL A 190 -10.76 -9.79 10.32
C VAL A 190 -10.52 -9.40 11.78
N PHE A 191 -10.14 -8.15 12.08
CA PHE A 191 -10.02 -7.68 13.46
C PHE A 191 -11.37 -7.62 14.17
N VAL A 192 -12.43 -7.14 13.51
CA VAL A 192 -13.80 -7.19 14.08
C VAL A 192 -14.18 -8.64 14.36
N LEU A 193 -13.97 -9.52 13.39
CA LEU A 193 -14.31 -10.93 13.52
C LEU A 193 -13.55 -11.59 14.67
N ARG A 194 -12.25 -11.31 14.78
CA ARG A 194 -11.41 -11.76 15.88
C ARG A 194 -11.91 -11.24 17.22
N ALA A 195 -12.25 -9.97 17.33
CA ALA A 195 -12.76 -9.38 18.56
C ALA A 195 -14.09 -10.04 18.98
N TYR A 196 -14.97 -10.34 18.03
CA TYR A 196 -16.26 -10.98 18.29
C TYR A 196 -16.12 -12.45 18.74
N PHE A 197 -15.23 -13.21 18.10
CA PHE A 197 -15.04 -14.63 18.42
C PHE A 197 -14.03 -14.91 19.53
N MET A 198 -13.33 -13.90 20.06
CA MET A 198 -12.27 -14.12 21.04
C MET A 198 -12.78 -14.84 22.29
N ASP A 199 -13.93 -14.44 22.82
CA ASP A 199 -14.48 -15.02 24.04
C ASP A 199 -14.89 -16.49 23.84
N GLU A 200 -15.47 -16.81 22.67
CA GLU A 200 -15.87 -18.17 22.29
C GLU A 200 -14.65 -19.06 22.02
N LEU A 201 -13.61 -18.52 21.39
CA LEU A 201 -12.36 -19.25 21.17
C LEU A 201 -11.65 -19.53 22.50
N LEU A 202 -11.65 -18.58 23.44
CA LEU A 202 -11.04 -18.76 24.75
C LEU A 202 -11.86 -19.70 25.65
N SER A 203 -13.19 -19.75 25.49
CA SER A 203 -14.04 -20.71 26.21
C SER A 203 -13.80 -22.14 25.73
N GLN A 204 -13.60 -22.34 24.42
CA GLN A 204 -13.40 -23.66 23.82
C GLN A 204 -11.96 -24.19 23.91
N LEU A 205 -10.96 -23.33 23.71
CA LEU A 205 -9.54 -23.74 23.70
C LEU A 205 -8.85 -23.63 25.07
N GLY A 206 -9.56 -23.13 26.07
CA GLY A 206 -9.02 -22.86 27.40
C GLY A 206 -8.24 -21.55 27.48
N ARG A 207 -8.22 -20.95 28.68
CA ARG A 207 -7.59 -19.65 28.96
C ARG A 207 -6.08 -19.73 29.22
N ASP A 208 -5.40 -20.63 28.53
CA ASP A 208 -3.94 -20.78 28.65
C ASP A 208 -3.19 -19.76 27.78
N VAL A 209 -2.03 -19.31 28.26
CA VAL A 209 -1.15 -18.36 27.58
C VAL A 209 -0.63 -18.95 26.25
N GLY A 210 -0.41 -20.27 26.21
CA GLY A 210 -0.02 -20.99 25.00
C GLY A 210 -1.08 -20.91 23.89
N THR A 211 -2.35 -21.10 24.25
CA THR A 211 -3.50 -20.97 23.35
C THR A 211 -3.60 -19.57 22.77
N TYR A 212 -3.47 -18.53 23.61
CA TYR A 212 -3.51 -17.15 23.14
C TYR A 212 -2.45 -16.86 22.08
N ARG A 213 -1.22 -17.33 22.31
CA ARG A 213 -0.12 -17.18 21.34
C ARG A 213 -0.41 -17.90 20.02
N MET A 214 -0.94 -19.12 20.06
CA MET A 214 -1.38 -19.86 18.87
C MET A 214 -2.45 -19.10 18.09
N VAL A 215 -3.49 -18.59 18.77
CA VAL A 215 -4.60 -17.84 18.15
C VAL A 215 -4.09 -16.58 17.46
N VAL A 216 -3.15 -15.85 18.06
CA VAL A 216 -2.53 -14.66 17.46
C VAL A 216 -1.77 -15.01 16.17
N ILE A 217 -0.96 -16.08 16.19
CA ILE A 217 -0.16 -16.50 15.03
C ILE A 217 -1.06 -17.00 13.90
N VAL A 218 -1.99 -17.91 14.21
CA VAL A 218 -2.93 -18.46 13.23
C VAL A 218 -3.83 -17.36 12.68
N GLY A 219 -4.33 -16.47 13.54
CA GLY A 219 -5.13 -15.32 13.15
C GLY A 219 -4.38 -14.38 12.19
N GLY A 220 -3.11 -14.08 12.47
CA GLY A 220 -2.26 -13.28 11.59
C GLY A 220 -1.99 -13.96 10.23
N LEU A 221 -1.81 -15.28 10.22
CA LEU A 221 -1.60 -16.04 8.99
C LEU A 221 -2.85 -16.08 8.12
N VAL A 222 -4.02 -16.34 8.71
CA VAL A 222 -5.32 -16.30 8.03
C VAL A 222 -5.61 -14.90 7.50
N ALA A 223 -5.39 -13.86 8.32
CA ALA A 223 -5.53 -12.47 7.91
C ALA A 223 -4.63 -12.16 6.70
N GLY A 224 -3.34 -12.52 6.77
CA GLY A 224 -2.39 -12.35 5.67
C GLY A 224 -2.84 -13.04 4.39
N LEU A 225 -3.38 -14.26 4.49
CA LEU A 225 -3.89 -15.01 3.33
C LEU A 225 -5.11 -14.32 2.70
N CYS A 226 -6.11 -13.93 3.50
CA CYS A 226 -7.30 -13.21 3.04
C CYS A 226 -6.93 -11.89 2.36
N VAL A 227 -6.01 -11.14 2.96
CA VAL A 227 -5.50 -9.87 2.45
C VAL A 227 -4.75 -10.05 1.12
N GLY A 228 -3.83 -11.03 1.06
CA GLY A 228 -3.04 -11.31 -0.13
C GLY A 228 -3.90 -11.74 -1.32
N VAL A 229 -4.90 -12.60 -1.08
CA VAL A 229 -5.88 -13.00 -2.09
C VAL A 229 -6.70 -11.80 -2.57
N THR A 230 -7.16 -10.94 -1.66
CA THR A 230 -7.94 -9.74 -2.01
C THR A 230 -7.13 -8.78 -2.88
N ALA A 231 -5.90 -8.47 -2.47
CA ALA A 231 -4.98 -7.61 -3.22
C ALA A 231 -4.73 -8.18 -4.64
N PHE A 232 -4.48 -9.49 -4.73
CA PHE A 232 -4.29 -10.19 -6.00
C PHE A 232 -5.54 -10.11 -6.90
N LEU A 233 -6.72 -10.43 -6.39
CA LEU A 233 -7.97 -10.41 -7.15
C LEU A 233 -8.30 -8.99 -7.65
N TYR A 234 -8.08 -7.99 -6.80
CA TYR A 234 -8.28 -6.59 -7.17
C TYR A 234 -7.36 -6.17 -8.33
N LEU A 235 -6.06 -6.44 -8.20
CA LEU A 235 -5.05 -6.13 -9.24
C LEU A 235 -5.35 -6.86 -10.56
N ARG A 236 -5.70 -8.15 -10.49
CA ARG A 236 -6.02 -8.96 -11.67
C ARG A 236 -7.23 -8.42 -12.44
N ARG A 237 -8.24 -7.93 -11.73
CA ARG A 237 -9.45 -7.36 -12.34
C ARG A 237 -9.19 -5.98 -12.97
N HIS A 238 -8.39 -5.13 -12.34
CA HIS A 238 -8.29 -3.72 -12.72
C HIS A 238 -7.04 -3.35 -13.52
N THR A 239 -5.97 -4.17 -13.52
CA THR A 239 -4.74 -3.80 -14.22
C THR A 239 -3.97 -5.03 -14.73
N ARG A 240 -3.86 -5.15 -16.06
CA ARG A 240 -3.09 -6.24 -16.71
C ARG A 240 -1.57 -6.02 -16.77
N ARG A 241 -1.08 -4.84 -16.38
CA ARG A 241 0.33 -4.42 -16.55
C ARG A 241 1.11 -4.23 -15.25
N VAL A 242 0.64 -4.79 -14.14
CA VAL A 242 1.39 -4.72 -12.87
C VAL A 242 2.41 -5.85 -12.84
N GLY A 243 3.68 -5.51 -12.67
CA GLY A 243 4.74 -6.50 -12.51
C GLY A 243 4.69 -7.17 -11.13
N LEU A 244 5.55 -8.17 -10.93
CA LEU A 244 5.66 -8.93 -9.67
C LEU A 244 5.78 -8.03 -8.44
N TYR A 245 6.61 -6.98 -8.50
CA TYR A 245 6.80 -6.03 -7.40
C TYR A 245 5.53 -5.32 -6.96
N GLY A 246 4.59 -5.06 -7.88
CA GLY A 246 3.32 -4.43 -7.52
C GLY A 246 2.38 -5.36 -6.77
N PHE A 247 2.42 -6.67 -7.02
CA PHE A 247 1.68 -7.66 -6.22
C PHE A 247 2.29 -7.82 -4.83
N ILE A 248 3.61 -7.86 -4.72
CA ILE A 248 4.33 -7.89 -3.43
C ILE A 248 3.95 -6.67 -2.60
N LEU A 249 4.07 -5.46 -3.17
CA LEU A 249 3.75 -4.22 -2.47
C LEU A 249 2.28 -4.16 -2.04
N ALA A 250 1.34 -4.52 -2.93
CA ALA A 250 -0.07 -4.53 -2.59
C ALA A 250 -0.41 -5.53 -1.48
N GLY A 251 0.14 -6.74 -1.52
CA GLY A 251 -0.07 -7.75 -0.48
C GLY A 251 0.59 -7.39 0.86
N ALA A 252 1.75 -6.72 0.83
CA ALA A 252 2.45 -6.27 2.03
C ALA A 252 1.83 -5.03 2.69
N THR A 253 1.09 -4.21 1.92
CA THR A 253 0.59 -2.90 2.36
C THR A 253 -0.22 -2.97 3.66
N PRO A 254 -1.16 -3.91 3.85
CA PRO A 254 -1.99 -3.93 5.07
C PRO A 254 -1.18 -4.26 6.32
N GLY A 255 -0.25 -5.22 6.23
CA GLY A 255 0.67 -5.50 7.32
C GLY A 255 1.61 -4.32 7.61
N ALA A 256 2.08 -3.62 6.56
CA ALA A 256 2.92 -2.43 6.73
C ALA A 256 2.16 -1.27 7.40
N LEU A 257 0.90 -1.04 7.04
CA LEU A 257 0.04 -0.02 7.68
C LEU A 257 -0.25 -0.37 9.13
N TRP A 258 -0.47 -1.65 9.43
CA TRP A 258 -0.61 -2.11 10.81
C TRP A 258 0.67 -1.86 11.62
N LEU A 259 1.83 -2.28 11.11
CA LEU A 259 3.12 -2.06 11.78
C LEU A 259 3.41 -0.57 11.98
N LEU A 260 3.03 0.27 11.02
CA LEU A 260 3.18 1.72 11.14
C LEU A 260 2.31 2.29 12.27
N GLY A 261 1.05 1.83 12.37
CA GLY A 261 0.18 2.23 13.47
C GLY A 261 0.69 1.75 14.83
N GLU A 262 1.24 0.54 14.88
CA GLU A 262 1.83 -0.02 16.10
C GLU A 262 3.09 0.76 16.53
N LEU A 263 3.97 1.10 15.58
CA LEU A 263 5.15 1.91 15.86
C LEU A 263 4.77 3.29 16.43
N VAL A 264 3.77 3.95 15.85
CA VAL A 264 3.27 5.23 16.34
C VAL A 264 2.66 5.09 17.73
N THR A 265 1.92 4.01 17.98
CA THR A 265 1.31 3.72 19.30
C THR A 265 2.38 3.47 20.36
N GLN A 266 3.45 2.74 20.03
CA GLN A 266 4.56 2.48 20.95
C GLN A 266 5.33 3.75 21.29
N ILE A 267 5.56 4.63 20.31
CA ILE A 267 6.15 5.95 20.56
C ILE A 267 5.26 6.71 21.55
N ALA A 268 3.94 6.78 21.29
CA ALA A 268 2.99 7.43 22.20
C ALA A 268 3.02 6.83 23.61
N ALA A 269 3.02 5.49 23.72
CA ALA A 269 3.10 4.79 25.00
C ALA A 269 4.39 5.13 25.77
N SER A 270 5.53 5.25 25.08
CA SER A 270 6.80 5.62 25.71
C SER A 270 6.76 7.02 26.34
N TRP A 271 5.99 7.95 25.76
CA TRP A 271 5.78 9.29 26.31
C TRP A 271 4.89 9.26 27.57
N LEU A 272 3.94 8.32 27.68
CA LEU A 272 3.14 8.15 28.91
C LEU A 272 3.96 7.57 30.07
N THR A 273 4.97 6.74 29.77
CA THR A 273 5.78 6.06 30.80
C THR A 273 6.94 6.90 31.34
N LEU A 274 7.14 8.11 30.83
CA LEU A 274 8.15 9.01 31.38
C LEU A 274 7.81 9.33 32.85
N PRO A 275 8.80 9.36 33.77
CA PRO A 275 8.53 9.64 35.17
C PRO A 275 7.92 11.04 35.30
N GLY A 276 6.61 11.10 35.50
CA GLY A 276 5.94 12.31 35.99
C GLY A 276 6.28 12.51 37.46
N GLU A 277 6.40 13.76 37.89
CA GLU A 277 6.68 14.13 39.29
C GLU A 277 5.57 13.67 40.26
N ASP A 278 4.38 13.38 39.75
CA ASP A 278 3.20 13.04 40.54
C ASP A 278 2.75 11.59 40.30
N GLY A 279 3.39 10.64 40.99
CA GLY A 279 2.84 9.29 41.20
C GLY A 279 2.79 8.42 39.94
N THR A 280 3.78 7.55 39.79
CA THR A 280 3.85 6.53 38.74
C THR A 280 2.53 5.77 38.63
N VAL A 281 1.78 5.97 37.55
CA VAL A 281 0.80 4.98 37.11
C VAL A 281 1.63 3.75 36.78
N ASN A 282 1.66 2.78 37.70
CA ASN A 282 2.29 1.48 37.51
C ASN A 282 1.49 0.71 36.47
N LEU A 283 1.52 1.15 35.21
CA LEU A 283 1.19 0.27 34.10
C LEU A 283 2.19 -0.87 34.17
N ASP A 284 1.67 -2.09 34.17
CA ASP A 284 2.49 -3.28 34.10
C ASP A 284 3.24 -3.26 32.76
N ASN A 285 4.48 -2.76 32.80
CA ASN A 285 5.36 -2.65 31.64
C ASN A 285 5.54 -4.00 30.94
N LEU A 286 5.41 -5.11 31.68
CA LEU A 286 5.45 -6.46 31.12
C LEU A 286 4.22 -6.72 30.23
N SER A 287 3.02 -6.39 30.70
CA SER A 287 1.78 -6.56 29.93
C SER A 287 1.77 -5.72 28.64
N LEU A 288 2.29 -4.49 28.71
CA LEU A 288 2.44 -3.60 27.55
C LEU A 288 3.47 -4.16 26.57
N ALA A 289 4.64 -4.59 27.04
CA ALA A 289 5.69 -5.14 26.20
C ALA A 289 5.24 -6.45 25.51
N LEU A 290 4.54 -7.33 26.25
CA LEU A 290 3.97 -8.56 25.69
C LEU A 290 2.89 -8.28 24.64
N SER A 291 2.02 -7.31 24.90
CA SER A 291 0.98 -6.88 23.96
C SER A 291 1.60 -6.31 22.70
N ALA A 292 2.54 -5.38 22.83
CA ALA A 292 3.29 -4.77 21.73
C ALA A 292 4.02 -5.83 20.89
N ALA A 293 4.73 -6.77 21.52
CA ALA A 293 5.40 -7.86 20.83
C ALA A 293 4.41 -8.75 20.07
N SER A 294 3.24 -9.05 20.64
CA SER A 294 2.21 -9.85 19.98
C SER A 294 1.61 -9.15 18.76
N GLN A 295 1.35 -7.84 18.85
CA GLN A 295 0.80 -7.03 17.77
C GLN A 295 1.82 -6.85 16.64
N PHE A 296 3.07 -6.58 17.00
CA PHE A 296 4.17 -6.46 16.06
C PHE A 296 4.41 -7.77 15.28
N ASN A 297 4.42 -8.91 15.98
CA ASN A 297 4.52 -10.23 15.35
C ASN A 297 3.31 -10.54 14.45
N GLY A 298 2.10 -10.16 14.86
CA GLY A 298 0.89 -10.27 14.04
C GLY A 298 0.98 -9.43 12.76
N GLY A 299 1.45 -8.19 12.87
CA GLY A 299 1.70 -7.28 11.74
C GLY A 299 2.73 -7.82 10.76
N LEU A 300 3.88 -8.30 11.26
CA LEU A 300 4.93 -8.92 10.45
C LEU A 300 4.43 -10.19 9.74
N THR A 301 3.75 -11.07 10.46
CA THR A 301 3.18 -12.29 9.91
C THR A 301 2.20 -11.96 8.80
N THR A 302 1.31 -11.00 9.02
CA THR A 302 0.33 -10.53 8.02
C THR A 302 1.03 -9.94 6.79
N LEU A 303 2.09 -9.15 7.00
CA LEU A 303 2.89 -8.55 5.93
C LEU A 303 3.52 -9.62 5.04
N PHE A 304 4.24 -10.58 5.64
CA PHE A 304 4.93 -11.63 4.89
C PHE A 304 3.97 -12.63 4.26
N ALA A 305 2.95 -13.08 5.00
CA ALA A 305 1.94 -13.98 4.49
C ALA A 305 1.14 -13.33 3.35
N GLY A 306 0.75 -12.06 3.48
CA GLY A 306 0.07 -11.30 2.42
C GLY A 306 0.92 -11.13 1.16
N ALA A 307 2.19 -10.74 1.32
CA ALA A 307 3.13 -10.64 0.21
C ALA A 307 3.36 -11.98 -0.50
N THR A 308 3.60 -13.04 0.26
CA THR A 308 3.85 -14.40 -0.26
C THR A 308 2.63 -14.95 -0.98
N THR A 309 1.45 -14.79 -0.37
CA THR A 309 0.18 -15.22 -0.97
C THR A 309 -0.08 -14.50 -2.29
N ALA A 310 0.18 -13.18 -2.36
CA ALA A 310 0.03 -12.43 -3.60
C ALA A 310 1.00 -12.90 -4.71
N VAL A 311 2.24 -13.24 -4.34
CA VAL A 311 3.25 -13.80 -5.28
C VAL A 311 2.87 -15.19 -5.76
N LEU A 312 2.45 -16.08 -4.85
CA LEU A 312 2.02 -17.43 -5.20
C LEU A 312 0.79 -17.40 -6.11
N ALA A 313 -0.21 -16.57 -5.78
CA ALA A 313 -1.39 -16.38 -6.62
C ALA A 313 -1.00 -15.86 -8.01
N PHE A 314 -0.05 -14.93 -8.09
CA PHE A 314 0.49 -14.46 -9.37
C PHE A 314 1.16 -15.57 -10.18
N GLY A 315 2.03 -16.36 -9.56
CA GLY A 315 2.74 -17.47 -10.21
C GLY A 315 1.82 -18.58 -10.73
N ILE A 316 0.82 -18.98 -9.93
CA ILE A 316 -0.11 -20.06 -10.26
C ILE A 316 -1.07 -19.65 -11.38
N LEU A 317 -1.46 -18.37 -11.45
CA LEU A 317 -2.54 -17.90 -12.33
C LEU A 317 -2.06 -17.22 -13.61
N LEU A 318 -0.75 -17.11 -13.82
CA LEU A 318 -0.17 -16.72 -15.10
C LEU A 318 -0.40 -17.83 -16.13
N PRO A 319 -1.09 -17.55 -17.25
CA PRO A 319 -1.20 -18.53 -18.33
C PRO A 319 0.21 -18.93 -18.76
N LYS A 320 0.52 -20.23 -18.69
CA LYS A 320 1.74 -20.75 -19.32
C LYS A 320 1.67 -20.30 -20.77
N ARG A 321 2.63 -19.46 -21.18
CA ARG A 321 2.74 -19.04 -22.57
C ARG A 321 2.73 -20.34 -23.38
N PRO A 322 1.79 -20.54 -24.32
CA PRO A 322 1.79 -21.75 -25.11
C PRO A 322 3.18 -21.83 -25.72
N SER A 323 3.91 -22.88 -25.37
CA SER A 323 5.21 -23.17 -25.96
C SER A 323 4.94 -23.22 -27.46
N GLY A 324 5.29 -22.14 -28.17
CA GLY A 324 5.09 -22.07 -29.60
C GLY A 324 5.70 -23.33 -30.18
N PRO A 325 5.05 -23.99 -31.16
CA PRO A 325 5.54 -25.25 -31.71
C PRO A 325 7.01 -25.02 -31.99
N ALA A 326 7.86 -25.85 -31.38
CA ALA A 326 9.29 -25.81 -31.56
C ALA A 326 9.51 -25.88 -33.06
N THR A 327 9.64 -24.72 -33.71
CA THR A 327 9.97 -24.66 -35.12
C THR A 327 11.34 -25.27 -35.17
N GLY A 328 11.37 -26.54 -35.58
CA GLY A 328 12.54 -27.36 -35.76
C GLY A 328 13.47 -26.65 -36.73
N ARG A 329 14.26 -25.74 -36.19
CA ARG A 329 15.39 -25.10 -36.87
C ARG A 329 16.62 -25.93 -36.54
N GLY A 330 16.52 -27.22 -36.87
CA GLY A 330 17.56 -28.22 -36.75
C GLY A 330 17.30 -29.26 -37.81
N GLY A 331 17.80 -29.03 -39.01
CA GLY A 331 17.68 -29.98 -40.12
C GLY A 331 17.51 -29.34 -41.50
N ARG A 332 18.40 -28.41 -41.90
CA ARG A 332 18.70 -28.28 -43.33
C ARG A 332 20.13 -28.77 -43.54
N PRO A 333 20.33 -30.04 -43.95
CA PRO A 333 21.63 -30.49 -44.44
C PRO A 333 21.96 -29.73 -45.72
N GLY A 334 23.26 -29.53 -45.93
CA GLY A 334 23.80 -28.79 -47.07
C GLY A 334 23.19 -29.25 -48.39
N GLY A 335 22.53 -28.30 -49.06
CA GLY A 335 22.13 -28.42 -50.45
C GLY A 335 22.82 -27.35 -51.25
N ALA A 336 24.02 -27.66 -51.74
CA ALA A 336 24.65 -26.94 -52.82
C ALA A 336 23.70 -26.96 -54.03
N GLY A 337 23.42 -25.80 -54.65
CA GLY A 337 22.71 -25.83 -55.92
C GLY A 337 22.06 -24.52 -56.36
N LYS A 338 22.62 -23.98 -57.44
CA LYS A 338 22.04 -23.04 -58.41
C LYS A 338 21.92 -21.55 -58.04
N ARG A 339 23.00 -20.86 -58.44
CA ARG A 339 23.00 -19.61 -59.20
C ARG A 339 21.85 -19.56 -60.23
N GLY A 340 21.22 -18.40 -60.41
CA GLY A 340 20.41 -18.11 -61.60
C GLY A 340 19.43 -16.94 -61.51
N GLY A 341 19.92 -15.70 -61.60
CA GLY A 341 19.30 -14.61 -62.38
C GLY A 341 18.08 -13.83 -61.82
N PRO A 342 17.80 -12.63 -62.37
CA PRO A 342 17.28 -11.47 -61.61
C PRO A 342 15.92 -10.93 -62.16
N PRO A 343 15.55 -9.65 -61.93
CA PRO A 343 14.30 -9.21 -61.30
C PRO A 343 13.16 -8.86 -62.28
N ALA A 344 11.91 -8.81 -61.80
CA ALA A 344 10.83 -8.14 -62.52
C ALA A 344 9.89 -7.37 -61.58
N GLN A 345 9.82 -6.07 -61.86
CA GLN A 345 8.84 -5.10 -61.37
C GLN A 345 7.44 -5.41 -61.92
N SER A 346 6.40 -5.14 -61.14
CA SER A 346 5.24 -4.32 -61.56
C SER A 346 4.44 -3.98 -60.30
N THR A 347 4.34 -2.72 -59.84
CA THR A 347 3.46 -1.64 -60.32
C THR A 347 2.02 -2.07 -60.58
N GLY A 348 1.08 -1.53 -59.81
CA GLY A 348 -0.30 -1.33 -60.27
C GLY A 348 -1.36 -1.81 -59.28
N GLY A 349 -2.00 -0.87 -58.57
CA GLY A 349 -3.14 -1.20 -57.71
C GLY A 349 -3.74 -0.03 -56.95
N LYS A 350 -3.89 1.14 -57.58
CA LYS A 350 -4.75 2.23 -57.10
C LYS A 350 -6.21 1.74 -57.14
N GLY A 351 -6.80 1.50 -55.98
CA GLY A 351 -8.24 1.23 -55.84
C GLY A 351 -8.89 2.26 -54.93
N ALA A 352 -9.30 3.39 -55.52
CA ALA A 352 -10.17 4.37 -54.89
C ALA A 352 -11.57 3.77 -54.67
N LYS A 353 -12.12 3.85 -53.46
CA LYS A 353 -13.57 3.87 -53.25
C LYS A 353 -13.94 4.87 -52.16
N ALA A 354 -14.35 6.05 -52.64
CA ALA A 354 -15.25 6.94 -51.95
C ALA A 354 -16.56 6.20 -51.63
N LYS A 355 -17.07 6.35 -50.40
CA LYS A 355 -18.49 6.14 -50.13
C LYS A 355 -18.93 7.11 -49.04
N ALA A 356 -19.45 8.23 -49.50
CA ALA A 356 -20.33 9.09 -48.75
C ALA A 356 -21.65 8.36 -48.47
N ARG A 357 -22.15 8.47 -47.24
CA ARG A 357 -23.57 8.38 -46.82
C ARG A 357 -23.61 9.14 -45.48
N ARG A 358 -24.12 10.37 -45.54
CA ARG A 358 -25.46 10.78 -45.07
C ARG A 358 -25.58 10.65 -43.57
#